data_AF-A0A182SIR6-F1
#
_entry.id   AF-A0A182SIR6-F1
#
_cell.length_a   1.000
_cell.length_b   1.000
_cell.length_c   1.000
_cell.angle_alpha   90.00
_cell.angle_beta   90.00
_cell.angle_gamma   90.00
#
_symmetry.space_group_name_H-M   'P 1'
#
loop_
_entity.id
_entity.type
_entity.pdbx_description
1 polymer ?
#
loop_
_entity_poly.entity_id
_entity_poly.type
_entity_poly.pdbx_seq_one_letter_code
_entity_poly.pdbx_strand_id
1 'polypeptide(L)'
;GVESEKCPSFTRALENKGPVFVANQETLADGLAVPQVGYNAYATTVPLLDKMIVVKEEWIALAILRLVELEKCVVEGAGAAGLAAIMAGHLDEFIGKRFTVTVSDGPGGVAKLCNLLASLGVSIKDIMHERAFIRDIHHVEER
;
A
#
# COMPACT_ATOMS: atom_id res chain seq x y z
N GLY A 1 -7.83 -2.33 -0.89
CA GLY A 1 -6.71 -2.63 0.01
C GLY A 1 -5.84 -3.74 -0.58
N VAL A 2 -4.64 -3.93 -0.04
CA VAL A 2 -3.71 -4.98 -0.47
C VAL A 2 -3.19 -5.74 0.76
N GLU A 3 -3.09 -7.07 0.66
CA GLU A 3 -2.57 -7.95 1.70
C GLU A 3 -1.59 -8.97 1.12
N SER A 4 -0.70 -9.50 1.95
CA SER A 4 0.08 -10.69 1.61
C SER A 4 -0.81 -11.94 1.66
N GLU A 5 -0.56 -12.90 0.76
CA GLU A 5 -1.17 -14.23 0.80
C GLU A 5 -0.87 -15.01 2.08
N LYS A 6 0.18 -14.62 2.81
CA LYS A 6 0.60 -15.25 4.06
C LYS A 6 -0.17 -14.77 5.29
N CYS A 7 -0.86 -13.63 5.20
CA CYS A 7 -1.75 -13.13 6.26
C CYS A 7 -2.92 -12.30 5.69
N PRO A 8 -3.85 -12.90 4.91
CA PRO A 8 -4.93 -12.16 4.24
C PRO A 8 -6.15 -11.96 5.16
N SER A 9 -5.97 -11.37 6.34
CA SER A 9 -6.98 -11.36 7.41
C SER A 9 -8.22 -10.52 7.07
N PHE A 10 -8.06 -9.39 6.40
CA PHE A 10 -9.17 -8.56 5.93
C PHE A 10 -9.96 -9.28 4.83
N THR A 11 -9.26 -9.90 3.88
CA THR A 11 -9.91 -10.70 2.82
C THR A 11 -10.74 -11.83 3.42
N ARG A 12 -10.22 -12.57 4.41
CA ARG A 12 -10.99 -13.59 5.14
C ARG A 12 -12.15 -13.01 5.95
N ALA A 13 -11.97 -11.82 6.54
CA ALA A 13 -13.05 -11.15 7.25
C ALA A 13 -14.21 -10.74 6.32
N LEU A 14 -13.92 -10.37 5.07
CA LEU A 14 -14.95 -10.11 4.05
C LEU A 14 -15.73 -11.36 3.70
N GLU A 15 -15.04 -12.48 3.43
CA GLU A 15 -15.66 -13.79 3.15
C GLU A 15 -16.56 -14.25 4.31
N ASN A 16 -16.09 -14.07 5.55
CA ASN A 16 -16.80 -14.45 6.77
C ASN A 16 -17.90 -13.45 7.19
N LYS A 17 -18.02 -12.29 6.52
CA LYS A 17 -18.91 -11.18 6.92
C LYS A 17 -18.66 -10.67 8.34
N GLY A 18 -17.41 -10.72 8.79
CA GLY A 18 -16.98 -10.22 10.09
C GLY A 18 -15.55 -10.64 10.40
N PRO A 19 -14.86 -9.93 11.33
CA PRO A 19 -13.51 -10.27 11.75
C PRO A 19 -13.36 -11.76 12.11
N VAL A 20 -12.35 -12.39 11.53
CA VAL A 20 -12.00 -13.79 11.77
C VAL A 20 -10.50 -13.90 11.97
N PHE A 21 -10.09 -14.81 12.84
CA PHE A 21 -8.67 -15.11 13.03
C PHE A 21 -8.13 -15.90 11.84
N VAL A 22 -6.98 -15.47 11.33
CA VAL A 22 -6.20 -16.13 10.29
C VAL A 22 -4.81 -16.40 10.86
N ALA A 23 -4.34 -17.64 10.73
CA ALA A 23 -2.99 -17.98 11.14
C ALA A 23 -1.99 -17.17 10.31
N ASN A 24 -1.16 -16.40 11.00
CA ASN A 24 -0.11 -15.61 10.38
C ASN A 24 1.11 -16.48 10.05
N GLN A 25 1.71 -16.24 8.90
CA GLN A 25 3.00 -16.81 8.50
C GLN A 25 4.00 -15.67 8.27
N GLU A 26 5.30 -15.97 8.38
CA GLU A 26 6.35 -14.97 8.15
C GLU A 26 6.27 -14.40 6.73
N THR A 27 6.12 -13.07 6.64
CA THR A 27 5.96 -12.31 5.40
C THR A 27 6.90 -11.11 5.37
N LEU A 28 7.30 -10.70 4.17
CA LEU A 28 8.03 -9.46 3.90
C LEU A 28 7.21 -8.22 4.28
N ALA A 29 5.88 -8.32 4.33
CA ALA A 29 4.97 -7.26 4.75
C ALA A 29 4.45 -7.51 6.18
N ASP A 30 5.37 -7.70 7.13
CA ASP A 30 5.09 -7.92 8.55
C ASP A 30 4.23 -6.82 9.20
N GLY A 31 4.42 -5.56 8.80
CA GLY A 31 3.58 -4.43 9.22
C GLY A 31 2.11 -4.55 8.79
N LEU A 32 1.80 -5.40 7.81
CA LEU A 32 0.42 -5.74 7.40
C LEU A 32 -0.07 -7.08 7.96
N ALA A 33 0.80 -7.84 8.63
CA ALA A 33 0.56 -9.21 9.06
C ALA A 33 -0.26 -9.29 10.36
N VAL A 34 -1.45 -8.67 10.33
CA VAL A 34 -2.39 -8.64 11.46
C VAL A 34 -3.28 -9.88 11.39
N PRO A 35 -3.19 -10.84 12.33
CA PRO A 35 -3.91 -12.13 12.23
C PRO A 35 -5.43 -12.00 12.26
N GLN A 36 -5.94 -10.96 12.91
CA GLN A 36 -7.37 -10.68 12.95
C GLN A 36 -7.60 -9.17 12.83
N VAL A 37 -8.35 -8.80 11.81
CA VAL A 37 -8.74 -7.41 11.58
C VAL A 37 -9.53 -6.85 12.76
N GLY A 38 -9.26 -5.60 13.15
CA GLY A 38 -10.00 -4.95 14.24
C GLY A 38 -11.46 -4.71 13.86
N TYR A 39 -12.39 -4.90 14.82
CA TYR A 39 -13.83 -4.70 14.59
C TYR A 39 -14.18 -3.30 14.05
N ASN A 40 -13.59 -2.25 14.62
CA ASN A 40 -13.81 -0.88 14.16
C ASN A 40 -13.24 -0.65 12.76
N ALA A 41 -12.06 -1.19 12.48
CA ALA A 41 -11.42 -1.09 11.16
C ALA A 41 -12.28 -1.80 10.11
N TYR A 42 -12.80 -2.99 10.40
CA TYR A 42 -13.71 -3.72 9.53
C TYR A 42 -14.99 -2.90 9.26
N ALA A 43 -15.72 -2.52 10.31
CA ALA A 43 -16.99 -1.82 10.19
C ALA A 43 -16.87 -0.48 9.44
N THR A 44 -15.77 0.24 9.63
CA THR A 44 -15.52 1.52 8.95
C THR A 44 -15.09 1.34 7.50
N THR A 45 -14.30 0.31 7.22
CA THR A 45 -13.68 0.12 5.90
C THR A 45 -14.63 -0.54 4.91
N VAL A 46 -15.44 -1.52 5.34
CA VAL A 46 -16.32 -2.31 4.45
C VAL A 46 -17.23 -1.45 3.56
N PRO A 47 -17.90 -0.39 4.05
CA PRO A 47 -18.74 0.46 3.19
C PRO A 47 -17.96 1.28 2.15
N LEU A 48 -16.66 1.46 2.34
CA LEU A 48 -15.78 2.32 1.53
C LEU A 48 -14.82 1.51 0.64
N LEU A 49 -14.79 0.18 0.80
CA LEU A 49 -13.80 -0.69 0.20
C LEU A 49 -14.32 -1.29 -1.10
N ASP A 50 -13.71 -0.90 -2.22
CA ASP A 50 -14.06 -1.46 -3.51
C ASP A 50 -13.58 -2.92 -3.67
N LYS A 51 -12.32 -3.18 -3.28
CA LYS A 51 -11.66 -4.47 -3.51
C LYS A 51 -10.51 -4.70 -2.53
N MET A 52 -10.32 -5.96 -2.12
CA MET A 52 -9.07 -6.45 -1.55
C MET A 52 -8.30 -7.23 -2.60
N ILE A 53 -6.99 -7.00 -2.65
CA ILE A 53 -6.08 -7.75 -3.52
C ILE A 53 -5.09 -8.48 -2.62
N VAL A 54 -4.98 -9.78 -2.83
CA VAL A 54 -4.00 -10.61 -2.17
C VAL A 54 -2.83 -10.81 -3.13
N VAL A 55 -1.62 -10.50 -2.67
CA VAL A 55 -0.39 -10.64 -3.47
C VAL A 55 0.53 -11.69 -2.88
N LYS A 56 1.27 -12.35 -3.76
CA LYS A 56 2.30 -13.31 -3.34
C LYS A 56 3.56 -12.61 -2.84
N GLU A 57 4.34 -13.31 -2.03
CA GLU A 57 5.59 -12.79 -1.49
C GLU A 57 6.61 -12.45 -2.58
N GLU A 58 6.61 -13.19 -3.70
CA GLU A 58 7.55 -12.90 -4.80
C GLU A 58 7.28 -11.53 -5.43
N TRP A 59 6.01 -11.10 -5.46
CA TRP A 59 5.64 -9.77 -5.98
C TRP A 59 6.01 -8.66 -5.01
N ILE A 60 5.91 -8.90 -3.70
CA ILE A 60 6.38 -7.95 -2.67
C ILE A 60 7.90 -7.81 -2.76
N ALA A 61 8.63 -8.94 -2.84
CA ALA A 61 10.08 -8.94 -3.00
C ALA A 61 10.52 -8.21 -4.28
N LEU A 62 9.84 -8.49 -5.39
CA LEU A 62 10.13 -7.83 -6.66
C LEU A 62 9.81 -6.33 -6.62
N ALA A 63 8.73 -5.92 -5.96
CA ALA A 63 8.40 -4.51 -5.78
C ALA A 63 9.46 -3.79 -4.93
N ILE A 64 9.92 -4.39 -3.81
CA ILE A 64 11.04 -3.86 -3.02
C ILE A 64 12.30 -3.74 -3.90
N LEU A 65 12.64 -4.80 -4.64
CA LEU A 65 13.81 -4.81 -5.53
C LEU A 65 13.73 -3.69 -6.57
N ARG A 66 12.57 -3.49 -7.21
CA ARG A 66 12.38 -2.41 -8.19
C ARG A 66 12.50 -1.02 -7.57
N LEU A 67 11.99 -0.83 -6.35
CA LEU A 67 12.16 0.42 -5.62
C LEU A 67 13.63 0.69 -5.28
N VAL A 68 14.42 -0.35 -4.98
CA VAL A 68 15.86 -0.19 -4.76
C VAL A 68 16.61 0.06 -6.08
N GLU A 69 16.32 -0.71 -7.13
CA GLU A 69 17.04 -0.66 -8.41
C GLU A 69 16.78 0.62 -9.18
N LEU A 70 15.50 0.97 -9.39
CA LEU A 70 15.06 2.08 -10.21
C LEU A 70 15.03 3.37 -9.39
N GLU A 71 14.52 3.26 -8.16
CA GLU A 71 14.20 4.41 -7.35
C GLU A 71 15.24 4.71 -6.27
N LYS A 72 16.28 3.87 -6.10
CA LYS A 72 17.29 4.04 -5.05
C LYS A 72 16.65 4.27 -3.67
N CYS A 73 15.49 3.65 -3.43
CA CYS A 73 14.67 3.82 -2.25
C CYS A 73 14.55 2.47 -1.54
N VAL A 74 14.84 2.47 -0.24
CA VAL A 74 14.66 1.29 0.61
C VAL A 74 13.33 1.45 1.32
N VAL A 75 12.47 0.45 1.19
CA VAL A 75 11.15 0.39 1.84
C VAL A 75 10.97 -0.95 2.53
N GLU A 76 10.12 -0.97 3.55
CA GLU A 76 9.60 -2.21 4.14
C GLU A 76 8.56 -2.85 3.20
N GLY A 77 8.31 -4.16 3.33
CA GLY A 77 7.40 -4.86 2.40
C GLY A 77 5.95 -4.39 2.49
N ALA A 78 5.52 -3.88 3.64
CA ALA A 78 4.22 -3.22 3.79
C ALA A 78 4.09 -2.01 2.84
N GLY A 79 5.15 -1.19 2.73
CA GLY A 79 5.22 -0.06 1.81
C GLY A 79 5.30 -0.45 0.34
N ALA A 80 5.81 -1.65 0.03
CA ALA A 80 5.91 -2.18 -1.32
C ALA A 80 4.62 -2.91 -1.80
N ALA A 81 3.71 -3.26 -0.89
CA ALA A 81 2.54 -4.09 -1.20
C ALA A 81 1.63 -3.48 -2.29
N GLY A 82 1.43 -2.16 -2.27
CA GLY A 82 0.64 -1.47 -3.30
C GLY A 82 1.24 -1.60 -4.71
N LEU A 83 2.56 -1.43 -4.83
CA LEU A 83 3.28 -1.62 -6.09
C LEU A 83 3.27 -3.09 -6.52
N ALA A 84 3.41 -4.02 -5.57
CA ALA A 84 3.32 -5.45 -5.83
C ALA A 84 1.98 -5.83 -6.49
N ALA A 85 0.86 -5.27 -6.02
CA ALA A 85 -0.46 -5.51 -6.61
C ALA A 85 -0.57 -5.00 -8.06
N ILE A 86 0.04 -3.85 -8.35
CA ILE A 86 0.11 -3.30 -9.72
C ILE A 86 0.96 -4.20 -10.61
N MET A 87 2.17 -4.55 -10.18
CA MET A 87 3.09 -5.38 -10.95
C MET A 87 2.56 -6.79 -11.20
N ALA A 88 1.78 -7.33 -10.27
CA ALA A 88 1.16 -8.63 -10.40
C ALA A 88 0.03 -8.66 -11.45
N GLY A 89 -0.32 -7.53 -12.08
CA GLY A 89 -1.35 -7.47 -13.13
C GLY A 89 -2.77 -7.66 -12.63
N HIS A 90 -3.04 -7.44 -11.33
CA HIS A 90 -4.36 -7.65 -10.74
C HIS A 90 -5.31 -6.44 -10.85
N LEU A 91 -4.93 -5.47 -11.70
CA LEU A 91 -5.53 -4.13 -11.79
C LEU A 91 -5.80 -3.69 -13.24
N ASP A 92 -5.97 -4.62 -14.19
CA ASP A 92 -6.24 -4.31 -15.60
C ASP A 92 -7.51 -3.45 -15.77
N GLU A 93 -8.48 -3.55 -14.86
CA GLU A 93 -9.69 -2.71 -14.84
C GLU A 93 -9.42 -1.20 -14.59
N PHE A 94 -8.19 -0.84 -14.20
CA PHE A 94 -7.76 0.53 -13.95
C PHE A 94 -7.01 1.15 -15.13
N ILE A 95 -6.80 0.41 -16.23
CA ILE A 95 -6.25 0.96 -17.47
C ILE A 95 -7.13 2.12 -17.94
N GLY A 96 -6.55 3.32 -18.05
CA GLY A 96 -7.26 4.54 -18.47
C GLY A 96 -8.09 5.23 -17.38
N LYS A 97 -8.06 4.79 -16.13
CA LYS A 97 -8.75 5.44 -15.01
C LYS A 97 -7.82 6.33 -14.18
N ARG A 98 -8.40 7.35 -13.54
CA ARG A 98 -7.70 8.18 -12.55
C ARG A 98 -7.65 7.46 -11.22
N PHE A 99 -6.48 7.40 -10.59
CA PHE A 99 -6.30 6.85 -9.25
C PHE A 99 -5.51 7.82 -8.39
N THR A 100 -5.70 7.71 -7.07
CA THR A 100 -4.94 8.43 -6.05
C THR A 100 -4.12 7.40 -5.29
N VAL A 101 -2.81 7.58 -5.25
CA VAL A 101 -1.88 6.72 -4.49
C VAL A 101 -1.26 7.57 -3.39
N THR A 102 -1.38 7.10 -2.15
CA THR A 102 -0.66 7.67 -1.01
C THR A 102 0.72 7.04 -0.96
N VAL A 103 1.75 7.85 -1.26
CA VAL A 103 3.14 7.46 -1.07
C VAL A 103 3.58 8.03 0.28
N SER A 104 3.90 7.16 1.24
CA SER A 104 4.49 7.57 2.51
C SER A 104 5.84 8.25 2.26
N ASP A 105 5.99 9.48 2.78
CA ASP A 105 6.94 10.51 2.34
C ASP A 105 8.43 10.14 2.52
N GLY A 106 9.20 10.53 1.51
CA GLY A 106 10.66 10.53 1.45
C GLY A 106 11.09 11.38 0.23
N PRO A 107 12.18 12.17 0.30
CA PRO A 107 12.59 13.05 -0.80
C PRO A 107 12.66 12.33 -2.16
N GLY A 108 11.91 12.86 -3.14
CA GLY A 108 11.86 12.32 -4.50
C GLY A 108 10.70 11.36 -4.79
N GLY A 109 9.88 10.96 -3.82
CA GLY A 109 8.77 10.01 -4.03
C GLY A 109 7.81 10.35 -5.18
N VAL A 110 7.46 11.64 -5.34
CA VAL A 110 6.59 12.11 -6.45
C VAL A 110 7.27 11.97 -7.81
N ALA A 111 8.55 12.36 -7.94
CA ALA A 111 9.29 12.27 -9.21
C ALA A 111 9.43 10.81 -9.69
N LYS A 112 9.58 9.91 -8.72
CA LYS A 112 9.75 8.47 -8.91
C LYS A 112 8.45 7.78 -9.31
N LEU A 113 7.35 8.12 -8.64
CA LEU A 113 6.00 7.72 -9.07
C LEU A 113 5.74 8.16 -10.52
N CYS A 114 6.07 9.41 -10.87
CA CYS A 114 5.89 9.89 -12.24
C CYS A 114 6.69 9.09 -13.26
N ASN A 115 7.93 8.70 -12.94
CA ASN A 115 8.77 7.88 -13.82
C ASN A 115 8.21 6.46 -14.00
N LEU A 116 7.76 5.82 -12.93
CA LEU A 116 7.11 4.51 -13.00
C LEU A 116 5.86 4.58 -13.89
N LEU A 117 4.99 5.57 -13.66
CA LEU A 117 3.79 5.78 -14.46
C LEU A 117 4.13 6.00 -15.94
N ALA A 118 5.16 6.79 -16.24
CA ALA A 118 5.63 6.98 -17.60
C ALA A 118 6.12 5.67 -18.25
N SER A 119 6.88 4.83 -17.52
CA SER A 119 7.37 3.54 -18.02
C SER A 119 6.26 2.51 -18.28
N LEU A 120 5.12 2.65 -17.61
CA LEU A 120 3.92 1.84 -17.80
C LEU A 120 3.00 2.40 -18.90
N GLY A 121 3.41 3.46 -19.60
CA GLY A 121 2.61 4.11 -20.64
C GLY A 121 1.39 4.86 -20.08
N VAL A 122 1.38 5.17 -18.78
CA VAL A 122 0.30 5.90 -18.13
C VAL A 122 0.40 7.38 -18.49
N SER A 123 -0.69 7.94 -19.01
CA SER A 123 -0.79 9.37 -19.28
C SER A 123 -1.20 10.13 -18.01
N ILE A 124 -0.34 11.04 -17.56
CA ILE A 124 -0.60 11.89 -16.38
C ILE A 124 -1.29 13.17 -16.84
N LYS A 125 -2.50 13.43 -16.32
CA LYS A 125 -3.28 14.64 -16.65
C LYS A 125 -2.98 15.81 -15.72
N ASP A 126 -2.80 15.55 -14.43
CA ASP A 126 -2.55 16.55 -13.40
C ASP A 126 -1.90 15.89 -12.16
N ILE A 127 -1.14 16.66 -11.39
CA ILE A 127 -0.52 16.26 -10.13
C ILE A 127 -0.78 17.35 -9.10
N MET A 128 -1.59 17.03 -8.08
CA MET A 128 -1.83 17.91 -6.94
C MET A 128 -1.01 17.41 -5.74
N HIS A 129 -0.21 18.29 -5.14
CA HIS A 129 0.61 17.99 -3.98
C HIS A 129 0.21 18.89 -2.81
N GLU A 130 -0.19 18.30 -1.70
CA GLU A 130 -0.56 19.01 -0.46
C GLU A 130 0.42 18.60 0.65
N ARG A 131 1.08 19.59 1.27
CA ARG A 131 1.98 19.35 2.40
C ARG A 131 1.16 19.35 3.69
N ALA A 132 0.96 18.17 4.28
CA ALA A 132 0.42 18.06 5.63
C ALA A 132 1.50 18.44 6.66
N PHE A 133 1.66 19.73 6.95
CA PHE A 133 2.40 20.14 8.14
C PHE A 133 1.56 19.79 9.38
N ILE A 134 2.09 18.89 10.21
CA ILE A 134 1.65 18.69 11.59
C ILE A 134 1.56 20.07 12.26
N ARG A 135 0.34 20.51 12.58
CA ARG A 135 0.12 21.52 13.61
C ARG A 135 0.19 20.78 14.94
N ASP A 136 0.97 21.33 15.88
CA ASP A 136 1.26 20.83 17.23
C ASP A 136 2.55 20.01 17.37
N ILE A 137 3.69 20.71 17.29
CA ILE A 137 4.89 20.33 18.02
C ILE A 137 5.04 21.36 19.14
N HIS A 138 4.74 20.95 20.38
CA HIS A 138 4.98 21.77 21.56
C HIS A 138 6.49 21.99 21.73
N HIS A 139 6.88 23.27 21.77
CA HIS A 139 8.22 23.72 22.07
C HIS A 139 8.57 23.34 23.53
N VAL A 140 9.63 22.58 23.76
CA VAL A 140 10.26 22.44 25.08
C VAL A 140 11.60 23.18 25.01
N GLU A 141 11.68 24.35 25.65
CA GLU A 141 12.95 25.00 25.94
C GLU A 141 13.54 24.38 27.22
N GLU A 142 14.74 23.81 27.11
CA GLU A 142 15.57 23.49 28.26
C GLU A 142 16.25 24.79 28.78
N ARG A 143 16.19 25.00 30.09
CA ARG A 143 16.94 26.04 30.80
C ARG A 143 18.30 25.52 31.26
#